data_AF-A0A443KF28-F1
#
_entry.id   AF-A0A443KF28-F1
#
_cell.length_a   1.000
_cell.length_b   1.000
_cell.length_c   1.000
_cell.angle_alpha   90.00
_cell.angle_beta   90.00
_cell.angle_gamma   90.00
#
_symmetry.space_group_name_H-M   'P 1'
#
loop_
_entity.id
_entity.type
_entity.pdbx_description
1 polymer ?
#
loop_
_entity_poly.entity_id
_entity_poly.type
_entity_poly.pdbx_seq_one_letter_code
_entity_poly.pdbx_strand_id
1 'polypeptide(L)'
;MRLPNVYSHRPTRFFAQLHSNKTGNPAREAYCAGFEVEKWRCTALADHLIEWLADYALKEDELRVHHGNMYIRLKEAAIRIYTSNKYKRRGEIGEIVLHAICREFFGTIPFAPRVFYLTSSNDVVKSFDLAHVRTIDGKCELWLGEAKFYEDTAAAVKAAISSITEHIDLGFLRSQKLILGPQVSKSLPNYQEIRDLLSTQTSLDELFDRAVFPVLIAGESSAAKKAKRADDAYKAEIETELGALSDLISASGLARKIKILLIYLPLAEKSRLADEFDKRLKGLQP
;
A
#
# COMPACT_ATOMS: atom_id res chain seq x y z
N MET A 1 -8.42 -19.57 25.09
CA MET A 1 -9.19 -18.78 24.10
C MET A 1 -8.19 -17.98 23.28
N ARG A 2 -8.03 -18.24 21.97
CA ARG A 2 -7.16 -17.39 21.14
C ARG A 2 -7.81 -16.01 21.06
N LEU A 3 -7.09 -14.96 21.43
CA LEU A 3 -7.56 -13.58 21.28
C LEU A 3 -7.93 -13.34 19.80
N PRO A 4 -8.99 -12.58 19.50
CA PRO A 4 -9.32 -12.22 18.13
C PRO A 4 -8.10 -11.59 17.45
N ASN A 5 -7.86 -11.92 16.18
CA ASN A 5 -6.82 -11.31 15.38
C ASN A 5 -7.03 -9.78 15.38
N VAL A 6 -6.04 -8.98 15.80
CA VAL A 6 -6.18 -7.52 15.91
C VAL A 6 -6.52 -6.86 14.57
N TYR A 7 -6.20 -7.52 13.45
CA TYR A 7 -6.48 -7.07 12.09
C TYR A 7 -7.89 -7.44 11.58
N SER A 8 -8.75 -7.99 12.46
CA SER A 8 -10.15 -8.30 12.16
C SER A 8 -11.04 -7.07 11.98
N HIS A 9 -10.64 -5.94 12.56
CA HIS A 9 -11.32 -4.66 12.41
C HIS A 9 -10.59 -3.79 11.38
N ARG A 10 -11.35 -2.97 10.65
CA ARG A 10 -10.85 -2.04 9.63
C ARG A 10 -11.70 -0.77 9.67
N PRO A 11 -11.17 0.38 9.25
CA PRO A 11 -11.98 1.55 8.93
C PRO A 11 -13.13 1.21 7.97
N THR A 12 -14.19 2.00 8.01
CA THR A 12 -15.34 1.82 7.11
C THR A 12 -14.89 2.05 5.68
N ARG A 13 -15.43 1.26 4.74
CA ARG A 13 -15.16 1.41 3.30
C ARG A 13 -15.35 2.86 2.85
N PHE A 14 -14.30 3.41 2.25
CA PHE A 14 -14.30 4.77 1.71
C PHE A 14 -14.14 4.79 0.19
N PHE A 15 -13.25 3.95 -0.35
CA PHE A 15 -12.97 3.95 -1.77
C PHE A 15 -14.11 3.32 -2.58
N ALA A 16 -14.45 3.94 -3.71
CA ALA A 16 -15.28 3.33 -4.73
C ALA A 16 -14.38 2.60 -5.74
N GLN A 17 -14.65 1.32 -6.01
CA GLN A 17 -13.98 0.60 -7.10
C GLN A 17 -14.60 1.05 -8.43
N LEU A 18 -13.79 1.70 -9.28
CA LEU A 18 -14.22 2.17 -10.60
C LEU A 18 -14.07 1.10 -11.66
N HIS A 19 -12.98 0.33 -11.57
CA HIS A 19 -12.62 -0.71 -12.52
C HIS A 19 -11.99 -1.90 -11.80
N SER A 20 -12.31 -3.11 -12.26
CA SER A 20 -11.63 -4.33 -11.82
C SER A 20 -11.49 -5.28 -13.01
N ASN A 21 -10.25 -5.55 -13.39
CA ASN A 21 -9.93 -6.66 -14.28
C ASN A 21 -8.83 -7.51 -13.65
N LYS A 22 -9.25 -8.67 -13.13
CA LYS A 22 -8.37 -9.66 -12.47
C LYS A 22 -7.76 -10.66 -13.47
N THR A 23 -8.08 -10.53 -14.75
CA THR A 23 -7.54 -11.37 -15.81
C THR A 23 -6.29 -10.71 -16.42
N GLY A 24 -5.27 -11.52 -16.70
CA GLY A 24 -4.00 -11.05 -17.24
C GLY A 24 -2.94 -10.70 -16.19
N ASN A 25 -1.76 -10.33 -16.67
CA ASN A 25 -0.65 -9.85 -15.85
C ASN A 25 0.01 -8.65 -16.57
N PRO A 26 -0.10 -7.41 -16.05
CA PRO A 26 -0.66 -7.08 -14.73
C PRO A 26 -2.19 -7.24 -14.67
N ALA A 27 -2.69 -7.77 -13.56
CA ALA A 27 -4.08 -7.53 -13.17
C ALA A 27 -4.24 -6.04 -12.85
N ARG A 28 -5.40 -5.44 -13.13
CA ARG A 28 -5.57 -3.98 -13.07
C ARG A 28 -6.85 -3.59 -12.33
N GLU A 29 -6.71 -2.69 -11.37
CA GLU A 29 -7.84 -2.15 -10.61
C GLU A 29 -7.70 -0.63 -10.45
N ALA A 30 -8.83 0.08 -10.47
CA ALA A 30 -8.87 1.51 -10.20
C ALA A 30 -9.89 1.84 -9.11
N TYR A 31 -9.52 2.77 -8.25
CA TYR A 31 -10.27 3.19 -7.09
C TYR A 31 -10.44 4.71 -7.06
N CYS A 32 -11.46 5.22 -6.38
CA CYS A 32 -11.70 6.65 -6.28
C CYS A 32 -12.15 7.04 -4.88
N ALA A 33 -11.77 8.24 -4.44
CA ALA A 33 -12.29 8.86 -3.23
C ALA A 33 -13.79 9.24 -3.34
N GLY A 34 -14.32 9.24 -4.56
CA GLY A 34 -15.66 9.71 -4.88
C GLY A 34 -15.76 11.23 -4.94
N PHE A 35 -16.99 11.70 -5.13
CA PHE A 35 -17.32 13.11 -5.26
C PHE A 35 -18.46 13.47 -4.30
N GLU A 36 -18.42 14.68 -3.76
CA GLU A 36 -19.45 15.23 -2.88
C GLU A 36 -19.67 16.69 -3.25
N VAL A 37 -20.93 17.08 -3.45
CA VAL A 37 -21.31 18.44 -3.89
C VAL A 37 -20.44 18.91 -5.08
N GLU A 38 -20.37 18.08 -6.11
CA GLU A 38 -19.60 18.31 -7.35
C GLU A 38 -18.08 18.41 -7.19
N LYS A 39 -17.51 18.04 -6.03
CA LYS A 39 -16.08 18.14 -5.76
C LYS A 39 -15.48 16.78 -5.41
N TRP A 40 -14.28 16.52 -5.92
CA TRP A 40 -13.50 15.35 -5.52
C TRP A 40 -13.19 15.41 -4.01
N ARG A 41 -13.39 14.29 -3.32
CA ARG A 41 -13.40 14.21 -1.84
C ARG A 41 -12.00 14.22 -1.21
N CYS A 42 -11.20 15.24 -1.52
CA CYS A 42 -9.81 15.38 -1.06
C CYS A 42 -9.69 15.37 0.47
N THR A 43 -10.43 16.26 1.13
CA THR A 43 -10.43 16.41 2.59
C THR A 43 -10.88 15.11 3.28
N ALA A 44 -11.94 14.48 2.78
CA ALA A 44 -12.43 13.21 3.33
C ALA A 44 -11.49 12.04 3.07
N LEU A 45 -10.77 12.01 1.94
CA LEU A 45 -9.70 11.03 1.72
C LEU A 45 -8.58 11.25 2.74
N ALA A 46 -8.16 12.49 2.97
CA ALA A 46 -7.14 12.78 3.99
C ALA A 46 -7.59 12.31 5.38
N ASP A 47 -8.86 12.52 5.78
CA ASP A 47 -9.42 11.96 7.01
C ASP A 47 -9.34 10.43 7.03
N HIS A 48 -9.76 9.78 5.95
CA HIS A 48 -9.72 8.33 5.86
C HIS A 48 -8.30 7.77 5.98
N LEU A 49 -7.29 8.42 5.39
CA LEU A 49 -5.89 8.01 5.56
C LEU A 49 -5.42 8.13 7.01
N ILE A 50 -5.97 9.07 7.80
CA ILE A 50 -5.71 9.14 9.25
C ILE A 50 -6.30 7.93 9.99
N GLU A 51 -7.48 7.46 9.59
CA GLU A 51 -8.11 6.26 10.17
C GLU A 51 -7.24 5.01 10.01
N TRP A 52 -6.44 4.93 8.95
CA TRP A 52 -5.52 3.83 8.68
C TRP A 52 -4.16 3.94 9.37
N LEU A 53 -3.82 5.08 9.98
CA LEU A 53 -2.48 5.30 10.55
C LEU A 53 -2.07 4.22 11.54
N ALA A 54 -2.99 3.83 12.42
CA ALA A 54 -2.69 2.81 13.43
C ALA A 54 -2.37 1.46 12.78
N ASP A 55 -3.26 0.93 11.91
CA ASP A 55 -3.07 -0.37 11.23
C ASP A 55 -1.78 -0.39 10.38
N TYR A 56 -1.44 0.75 9.77
CA TYR A 56 -0.23 0.90 8.95
C TYR A 56 1.07 1.02 9.76
N ALA A 57 1.08 1.82 10.83
CA ALA A 57 2.31 2.23 11.51
C ALA A 57 2.61 1.49 12.82
N LEU A 58 1.61 0.85 13.43
CA LEU A 58 1.74 0.17 14.72
C LEU A 58 2.00 -1.33 14.56
N LYS A 59 2.64 -1.92 15.56
CA LYS A 59 2.80 -3.37 15.66
C LYS A 59 1.52 -3.97 16.18
N GLU A 60 1.38 -5.26 15.95
CA GLU A 60 0.21 -6.02 16.37
C GLU A 60 -0.12 -5.89 17.87
N ASP A 61 0.88 -5.89 18.74
CA ASP A 61 0.69 -5.77 20.19
C ASP A 61 0.22 -4.37 20.61
N GLU A 62 0.57 -3.35 19.83
CA GLU A 62 0.16 -1.96 20.03
C GLU A 62 -1.23 -1.65 19.46
N LEU A 63 -1.68 -2.42 18.48
CA LEU A 63 -3.04 -2.34 17.91
C LEU A 63 -4.14 -2.76 18.89
N ARG A 64 -3.78 -3.17 20.10
CA ARG A 64 -4.72 -3.39 21.22
C ARG A 64 -5.20 -2.04 21.76
N VAL A 65 -6.19 -1.50 21.07
CA VAL A 65 -6.80 -0.20 21.37
C VAL A 65 -8.06 -0.35 22.22
N HIS A 66 -8.25 0.55 23.17
CA HIS A 66 -9.49 0.77 23.92
C HIS A 66 -9.65 2.28 24.20
N HIS A 67 -10.81 2.69 24.71
CA HIS A 67 -11.14 4.10 24.97
C HIS A 67 -10.12 4.84 25.85
N GLY A 68 -9.35 4.13 26.68
CA GLY A 68 -8.33 4.70 27.55
C GLY A 68 -6.95 4.91 26.90
N ASN A 69 -6.66 4.25 25.76
CA ASN A 69 -5.35 4.37 25.10
C ASN A 69 -5.42 4.78 23.62
N MET A 70 -6.61 4.93 23.02
CA MET A 70 -6.76 5.19 21.59
C MET A 70 -6.04 6.47 21.12
N TYR A 71 -6.09 7.53 21.93
CA TYR A 71 -5.44 8.79 21.59
C TYR A 71 -3.91 8.63 21.56
N ILE A 72 -3.33 7.99 22.59
CA ILE A 72 -1.87 7.78 22.63
C ILE A 72 -1.40 6.86 21.50
N ARG A 73 -2.15 5.81 21.16
CA ARG A 73 -1.83 4.93 20.01
C ARG A 73 -1.85 5.69 18.69
N LEU A 74 -2.82 6.59 18.49
CA LEU A 74 -2.88 7.41 17.30
C LEU A 74 -1.70 8.41 17.22
N LYS A 75 -1.27 8.99 18.35
CA LYS A 75 -0.07 9.83 18.40
C LYS A 75 1.21 9.04 18.09
N GLU A 76 1.36 7.84 18.66
CA GLU A 76 2.49 6.94 18.39
C GLU A 76 2.59 6.61 16.90
N ALA A 77 1.45 6.30 16.27
CA ALA A 77 1.36 6.07 14.83
C ALA A 77 1.75 7.32 14.03
N ALA A 78 1.23 8.49 14.41
CA ALA A 78 1.49 9.75 13.71
C ALA A 78 2.97 10.17 13.76
N ILE A 79 3.62 10.07 14.93
CA ILE A 79 5.05 10.41 15.11
C ILE A 79 5.93 9.54 14.20
N ARG A 80 5.60 8.26 14.09
CA ARG A 80 6.29 7.28 13.23
C ARG A 80 6.27 7.68 11.75
N ILE A 81 5.13 8.15 11.25
CA ILE A 81 5.02 8.67 9.88
C ILE A 81 5.80 9.96 9.70
N TYR A 82 5.63 10.91 10.62
CA TYR A 82 6.21 12.25 10.48
C TYR A 82 7.74 12.26 10.52
N THR A 83 8.33 11.39 11.37
CA THR A 83 9.79 11.28 11.54
C THR A 83 10.48 10.52 10.42
N SER A 84 9.74 9.93 9.48
CA SER A 84 10.31 9.20 8.36
C SER A 84 11.00 10.15 7.36
N ASN A 85 12.17 9.75 6.84
CA ASN A 85 12.86 10.51 5.79
C ASN A 85 12.02 10.62 4.49
N LYS A 86 11.10 9.68 4.24
CA LYS A 86 10.17 9.71 3.10
C LYS A 86 9.05 10.73 3.28
N TYR A 87 8.70 11.09 4.51
CA TYR A 87 7.71 12.13 4.79
C TYR A 87 8.09 13.47 4.17
N LYS A 88 9.39 13.82 4.18
CA LYS A 88 9.91 15.03 3.49
C LYS A 88 9.56 15.06 2.01
N ARG A 89 9.36 13.89 1.39
CA ARG A 89 8.94 13.72 -0.01
C ARG A 89 7.46 13.35 -0.17
N ARG A 90 6.68 13.36 0.92
CA ARG A 90 5.26 12.96 0.99
C ARG A 90 4.97 11.54 0.48
N GLY A 91 5.98 10.67 0.45
CA GLY A 91 5.86 9.31 -0.10
C GLY A 91 4.92 8.41 0.73
N GLU A 92 4.90 8.59 2.05
CA GLU A 92 4.08 7.80 2.99
C GLU A 92 2.59 7.82 2.66
N ILE A 93 2.09 8.89 2.03
CA ILE A 93 0.68 8.96 1.61
C ILE A 93 0.35 7.85 0.62
N GLY A 94 1.22 7.60 -0.36
CA GLY A 94 1.04 6.52 -1.31
C GLY A 94 1.08 5.14 -0.62
N GLU A 95 1.96 4.97 0.36
CA GLU A 95 2.09 3.72 1.09
C GLU A 95 0.85 3.42 1.93
N ILE A 96 0.30 4.44 2.62
CA ILE A 96 -0.94 4.32 3.38
C ILE A 96 -2.14 4.06 2.45
N VAL A 97 -2.21 4.71 1.29
CA VAL A 97 -3.24 4.41 0.28
C VAL A 97 -3.14 2.96 -0.19
N LEU A 98 -1.93 2.49 -0.51
CA LEU A 98 -1.71 1.12 -0.98
C LEU A 98 -2.12 0.13 0.11
N HIS A 99 -1.70 0.38 1.35
CA HIS A 99 -2.09 -0.40 2.53
C HIS A 99 -3.62 -0.44 2.68
N ALA A 100 -4.30 0.71 2.68
CA ALA A 100 -5.75 0.81 2.84
C ALA A 100 -6.49 -0.02 1.78
N ILE A 101 -6.14 0.15 0.49
CA ILE A 101 -6.75 -0.60 -0.62
C ILE A 101 -6.49 -2.11 -0.48
N CYS A 102 -5.25 -2.51 -0.18
CA CYS A 102 -4.89 -3.91 0.01
C CYS A 102 -5.61 -4.56 1.20
N ARG A 103 -5.79 -3.83 2.32
CA ARG A 103 -6.54 -4.30 3.48
C ARG A 103 -8.03 -4.39 3.16
N GLU A 104 -8.59 -3.40 2.50
CA GLU A 104 -10.02 -3.27 2.28
C GLU A 104 -10.55 -4.24 1.22
N PHE A 105 -9.93 -4.28 0.04
CA PHE A 105 -10.47 -5.00 -1.12
C PHE A 105 -9.91 -6.40 -1.30
N PHE A 106 -8.72 -6.66 -0.76
CA PHE A 106 -8.04 -7.94 -0.91
C PHE A 106 -7.93 -8.70 0.40
N GLY A 107 -8.34 -8.12 1.52
CA GLY A 107 -8.32 -8.77 2.82
C GLY A 107 -6.92 -9.18 3.28
N THR A 108 -5.89 -8.49 2.78
CA THR A 108 -4.51 -8.72 3.18
C THR A 108 -4.32 -8.34 4.66
N ILE A 109 -3.25 -8.81 5.29
CA ILE A 109 -2.89 -8.52 6.68
C ILE A 109 -1.41 -8.18 6.75
N PRO A 110 -0.98 -7.11 7.46
CA PRO A 110 0.43 -6.80 7.63
C PRO A 110 1.15 -7.93 8.40
N PHE A 111 2.29 -8.39 7.88
CA PHE A 111 3.17 -9.31 8.63
C PHE A 111 4.48 -8.65 9.07
N ALA A 112 4.83 -7.50 8.48
CA ALA A 112 6.00 -6.71 8.86
C ALA A 112 5.68 -5.20 8.68
N PRO A 113 5.12 -4.52 9.69
CA PRO A 113 4.81 -3.09 9.60
C PRO A 113 6.12 -2.27 9.53
N ARG A 114 6.24 -1.45 8.48
CA ARG A 114 7.49 -0.81 8.05
C ARG A 114 8.11 0.13 9.07
N VAL A 115 7.30 0.85 9.83
CA VAL A 115 7.77 2.05 10.57
C VAL A 115 8.61 1.72 11.81
N PHE A 116 8.93 0.45 12.02
CA PHE A 116 9.64 -0.01 13.20
C PHE A 116 11.14 -0.18 13.08
N TYR A 117 11.69 -0.14 11.88
CA TYR A 117 13.04 -0.63 11.68
C TYR A 117 13.83 0.30 10.76
N LEU A 118 13.94 1.56 11.17
CA LEU A 118 15.15 2.34 10.87
C LEU A 118 16.30 1.64 11.60
N THR A 119 17.19 0.97 10.85
CA THR A 119 18.38 0.36 11.42
C THR A 119 19.27 1.44 12.04
N SER A 120 19.97 1.10 13.12
CA SER A 120 20.96 1.94 13.81
C SER A 120 22.16 2.34 12.93
N SER A 121 22.31 1.72 11.76
CA SER A 121 23.19 2.16 10.68
C SER A 121 22.43 3.16 9.80
N ASN A 122 22.98 4.37 9.63
CA ASN A 122 22.48 5.47 8.78
C ASN A 122 22.27 5.12 7.28
N ASP A 123 22.39 3.85 6.89
CA ASP A 123 22.02 3.38 5.57
C ASP A 123 20.53 3.05 5.53
N VAL A 124 19.80 3.78 4.69
CA VAL A 124 18.41 3.45 4.36
C VAL A 124 18.44 2.13 3.57
N VAL A 125 18.23 1.01 4.27
CA VAL A 125 17.98 -0.26 3.59
C VAL A 125 16.68 -0.10 2.79
N LYS A 126 16.79 -0.10 1.46
CA LYS A 126 15.63 -0.15 0.56
C LYS A 126 14.74 -1.31 0.99
N SER A 127 13.44 -1.07 1.09
CA SER A 127 12.44 -2.03 1.58
C SER A 127 11.17 -1.85 0.78
N PHE A 128 10.38 -2.92 0.67
CA PHE A 128 9.04 -2.85 0.11
C PHE A 128 8.21 -1.81 0.86
N ASP A 129 7.34 -1.13 0.13
CA ASP A 129 6.42 -0.15 0.71
C ASP A 129 5.25 -0.85 1.42
N LEU A 130 4.98 -2.11 1.08
CA LEU A 130 3.96 -2.94 1.71
C LEU A 130 4.47 -4.38 1.84
N ALA A 131 4.30 -4.99 3.02
CA ALA A 131 4.65 -6.38 3.31
C ALA A 131 3.49 -7.07 4.04
N HIS A 132 2.55 -7.58 3.26
CA HIS A 132 1.32 -8.20 3.77
C HIS A 132 1.21 -9.67 3.35
N VAL A 133 0.33 -10.40 4.01
CA VAL A 133 -0.08 -11.75 3.64
C VAL A 133 -1.57 -11.77 3.31
N ARG A 134 -1.95 -12.54 2.31
CA ARG A 134 -3.34 -12.92 2.03
C ARG A 134 -3.47 -14.43 2.13
N THR A 135 -4.56 -14.92 2.71
CA THR A 135 -4.84 -16.37 2.72
C THR A 135 -6.01 -16.66 1.79
N ILE A 136 -5.80 -17.55 0.82
CA ILE A 136 -6.82 -18.05 -0.09
C ILE A 136 -6.79 -19.57 -0.02
N ASP A 137 -7.94 -20.19 0.26
CA ASP A 137 -8.09 -21.65 0.30
C ASP A 137 -7.01 -22.35 1.15
N GLY A 138 -6.64 -21.74 2.29
CA GLY A 138 -5.64 -22.25 3.21
C GLY A 138 -4.18 -22.03 2.79
N LYS A 139 -3.91 -21.41 1.63
CA LYS A 139 -2.57 -21.08 1.15
C LYS A 139 -2.27 -19.60 1.34
N CYS A 140 -1.08 -19.26 1.84
CA CYS A 140 -0.64 -17.87 1.90
C CYS A 140 -0.13 -17.34 0.55
N GLU A 141 -0.44 -16.09 0.25
CA GLU A 141 0.22 -15.28 -0.77
C GLU A 141 0.96 -14.15 -0.05
N LEU A 142 2.23 -13.95 -0.37
CA LEU A 142 2.98 -12.78 0.07
C LEU A 142 2.65 -11.60 -0.84
N TRP A 143 2.36 -10.46 -0.25
CA TRP A 143 2.04 -9.22 -0.96
C TRP A 143 3.16 -8.23 -0.66
N LEU A 144 3.99 -7.98 -1.68
CA LEU A 144 5.21 -7.18 -1.60
C LEU A 144 5.06 -5.96 -2.51
N GLY A 145 4.63 -4.84 -1.94
CA GLY A 145 4.13 -3.71 -2.70
C GLY A 145 5.11 -2.55 -2.89
N GLU A 146 4.82 -1.76 -3.92
CA GLU A 146 5.48 -0.50 -4.27
C GLU A 146 4.42 0.57 -4.48
N ALA A 147 4.61 1.76 -3.89
CA ALA A 147 3.66 2.85 -4.01
C ALA A 147 4.32 4.13 -4.55
N LYS A 148 3.68 4.75 -5.53
CA LYS A 148 4.12 6.03 -6.09
C LYS A 148 3.00 7.07 -5.97
N PHE A 149 3.32 8.16 -5.26
CA PHE A 149 2.48 9.34 -5.10
C PHE A 149 3.07 10.53 -5.86
N TYR A 150 2.60 10.78 -7.07
CA TYR A 150 3.26 11.63 -8.08
C TYR A 150 2.27 12.61 -8.73
N GLU A 151 2.78 13.65 -9.37
CA GLU A 151 1.94 14.53 -10.21
C GLU A 151 1.75 13.87 -11.56
N ASP A 152 2.85 13.55 -12.24
CA ASP A 152 2.86 12.84 -13.51
C ASP A 152 2.82 11.31 -13.32
N THR A 153 1.75 10.68 -13.81
CA THR A 153 1.52 9.23 -13.66
C THR A 153 2.49 8.39 -14.51
N ALA A 154 2.96 8.88 -15.66
CA ALA A 154 3.94 8.17 -16.48
C ALA A 154 5.32 8.12 -15.80
N ALA A 155 5.76 9.22 -15.18
CA ALA A 155 6.95 9.28 -14.35
C ALA A 155 6.81 8.39 -13.11
N ALA A 156 5.61 8.33 -12.51
CA ALA A 156 5.31 7.42 -11.42
C ALA A 156 5.54 5.95 -11.84
N VAL A 157 5.00 5.54 -13.00
CA VAL A 157 5.18 4.18 -13.51
C VAL A 157 6.65 3.87 -13.79
N LYS A 158 7.40 4.79 -14.42
CA LYS A 158 8.85 4.62 -14.65
C LYS A 158 9.61 4.44 -13.34
N ALA A 159 9.29 5.26 -12.33
CA ALA A 159 9.88 5.12 -11.00
C ALA A 159 9.50 3.79 -10.34
N ALA A 160 8.25 3.33 -10.48
CA ALA A 160 7.81 2.04 -9.95
C ALA A 160 8.54 0.88 -10.62
N ILE A 161 8.65 0.88 -11.95
CA ILE A 161 9.39 -0.13 -12.71
C ILE A 161 10.85 -0.19 -12.23
N SER A 162 11.51 0.96 -12.04
CA SER A 162 12.87 1.02 -11.52
C SER A 162 12.98 0.39 -10.12
N SER A 163 12.13 0.83 -9.19
CA SER A 163 12.12 0.29 -7.81
C SER A 163 11.83 -1.21 -7.77
N ILE A 164 10.84 -1.69 -8.54
CA ILE A 164 10.50 -3.11 -8.59
C ILE A 164 11.64 -3.92 -9.21
N THR A 165 12.30 -3.41 -10.26
CA THR A 165 13.44 -4.09 -10.88
C THR A 165 14.58 -4.28 -9.88
N GLU A 166 14.85 -3.28 -9.05
CA GLU A 166 15.79 -3.40 -7.94
C GLU A 166 15.28 -4.38 -6.86
N HIS A 167 13.98 -4.34 -6.55
CA HIS A 167 13.39 -5.18 -5.51
C HIS A 167 13.31 -6.66 -5.87
N ILE A 168 13.32 -7.01 -7.15
CA ILE A 168 13.36 -8.40 -7.62
C ILE A 168 14.77 -8.89 -7.93
N ASP A 169 15.79 -8.04 -7.70
CA ASP A 169 17.18 -8.47 -7.77
C ASP A 169 17.47 -9.55 -6.72
N LEU A 170 18.29 -10.53 -7.11
CA LEU A 170 18.60 -11.69 -6.28
C LEU A 170 19.24 -11.30 -4.94
N GLY A 171 20.15 -10.33 -4.94
CA GLY A 171 20.84 -9.85 -3.75
C GLY A 171 19.90 -9.11 -2.80
N PHE A 172 19.02 -8.29 -3.37
CA PHE A 172 18.01 -7.58 -2.61
C PHE A 172 17.04 -8.55 -1.92
N LEU A 173 16.43 -9.49 -2.65
CA LEU A 173 15.44 -10.40 -2.08
C LEU A 173 16.02 -11.32 -1.01
N ARG A 174 17.24 -11.84 -1.22
CA ARG A 174 17.93 -12.64 -0.19
C ARG A 174 18.10 -11.86 1.11
N SER A 175 18.46 -10.58 1.01
CA SER A 175 18.57 -9.69 2.17
C SER A 175 17.20 -9.42 2.80
N GLN A 176 16.16 -9.16 2.00
CA GLN A 176 14.80 -8.94 2.51
C GLN A 176 14.23 -10.15 3.24
N LYS A 177 14.50 -11.38 2.77
CA LYS A 177 14.10 -12.61 3.47
C LYS A 177 14.63 -12.67 4.90
N LEU A 178 15.90 -12.31 5.09
CA LEU A 178 16.54 -12.24 6.41
C LEU A 178 15.96 -11.13 7.31
N ILE A 179 15.57 -10.00 6.71
CA ILE A 179 15.03 -8.84 7.44
C ILE A 179 13.56 -9.07 7.82
N LEU A 180 12.73 -9.49 6.86
CA LEU A 180 11.29 -9.66 7.01
C LEU A 180 10.93 -10.90 7.81
N GLY A 181 11.68 -11.99 7.63
CA GLY A 181 11.39 -13.27 8.25
C GLY A 181 11.19 -13.19 9.78
N PRO A 182 12.15 -12.64 10.54
CA PRO A 182 12.02 -12.48 12.00
C PRO A 182 10.86 -11.58 12.45
N GLN A 183 10.33 -10.72 11.57
CA GLN A 183 9.27 -9.76 11.90
C GLN A 183 7.87 -10.36 11.83
N VAL A 184 7.71 -11.52 11.17
CA VAL A 184 6.41 -12.19 11.04
C VAL A 184 5.86 -12.49 12.42
N SER A 185 4.64 -12.04 12.70
CA SER A 185 4.02 -12.32 13.99
C SER A 185 3.54 -13.76 14.11
N LYS A 186 3.79 -14.35 15.29
CA LYS A 186 3.34 -15.69 15.68
C LYS A 186 1.81 -15.84 15.80
N SER A 187 1.07 -14.73 15.87
CA SER A 187 -0.39 -14.78 15.96
C SER A 187 -1.06 -15.03 14.60
N LEU A 188 -0.34 -14.80 13.49
CA LEU A 188 -0.87 -14.98 12.15
C LEU A 188 -1.20 -16.46 11.94
N PRO A 189 -2.40 -16.81 11.41
CA PRO A 189 -2.81 -18.19 11.20
C PRO A 189 -1.79 -19.03 10.41
N ASN A 190 -1.10 -18.41 9.44
CA ASN A 190 -0.13 -19.06 8.57
C ASN A 190 1.32 -18.70 8.95
N TYR A 191 1.60 -18.40 10.22
CA TYR A 191 2.92 -17.98 10.70
C TYR A 191 4.06 -18.84 10.14
N GLN A 192 3.97 -20.17 10.28
CA GLN A 192 5.03 -21.07 9.87
C GLN A 192 5.23 -21.05 8.35
N GLU A 193 4.14 -21.09 7.57
CA GLU A 193 4.22 -21.04 6.10
C GLU A 193 4.86 -19.74 5.61
N ILE A 194 4.54 -18.60 6.22
CA ILE A 194 5.15 -17.31 5.89
C ILE A 194 6.65 -17.32 6.26
N ARG A 195 7.00 -17.88 7.43
CA ARG A 195 8.41 -18.00 7.87
C ARG A 195 9.22 -18.89 6.95
N ASP A 196 8.63 -19.98 6.47
CA ASP A 196 9.26 -20.92 5.55
C ASP A 196 9.51 -20.25 4.20
N LEU A 197 8.51 -19.56 3.62
CA LEU A 197 8.72 -18.79 2.37
C LEU A 197 9.83 -17.72 2.48
N LEU A 198 9.94 -17.09 3.66
CA LEU A 198 10.99 -16.11 3.97
C LEU A 198 12.30 -16.75 4.49
N SER A 199 12.41 -18.08 4.56
CA SER A 199 13.62 -18.78 4.99
C SER A 199 14.71 -18.71 3.92
N THR A 200 15.98 -18.59 4.32
CA THR A 200 17.11 -18.59 3.40
C THR A 200 17.22 -19.85 2.53
N GLN A 201 16.59 -20.95 2.96
CA GLN A 201 16.59 -22.23 2.24
C GLN A 201 15.54 -22.30 1.13
N THR A 202 14.46 -21.53 1.21
CA THR A 202 13.45 -21.49 0.15
C THR A 202 14.00 -20.71 -1.05
N SER A 203 13.82 -21.26 -2.25
CA SER A 203 14.28 -20.60 -3.47
C SER A 203 13.54 -19.29 -3.71
N LEU A 204 14.10 -18.40 -4.54
CA LEU A 204 13.38 -17.19 -4.94
C LEU A 204 12.26 -17.49 -5.92
N ASP A 205 12.40 -18.56 -6.73
CA ASP A 205 11.34 -19.01 -7.63
C ASP A 205 10.08 -19.43 -6.84
N GLU A 206 10.25 -20.22 -5.78
CA GLU A 206 9.14 -20.61 -4.91
C GLU A 206 8.50 -19.40 -4.21
N LEU A 207 9.32 -18.42 -3.80
CA LEU A 207 8.80 -17.17 -3.26
C LEU A 207 7.99 -16.40 -4.30
N PHE A 208 8.48 -16.27 -5.54
CA PHE A 208 7.79 -15.56 -6.61
C PHE A 208 6.47 -16.23 -7.00
N ASP A 209 6.43 -17.57 -7.04
CA ASP A 209 5.21 -18.34 -7.30
C ASP A 209 4.11 -18.07 -6.27
N ARG A 210 4.51 -17.67 -5.05
CA ARG A 210 3.62 -17.36 -3.93
C ARG A 210 3.49 -15.87 -3.67
N ALA A 211 4.13 -15.01 -4.47
CA ALA A 211 4.10 -13.57 -4.28
C ALA A 211 3.19 -12.87 -5.29
N VAL A 212 2.53 -11.82 -4.82
CA VAL A 212 1.87 -10.79 -5.61
C VAL A 212 2.61 -9.48 -5.34
N PHE A 213 2.82 -8.69 -6.39
CA PHE A 213 3.44 -7.37 -6.31
C PHE A 213 2.39 -6.29 -6.61
N PRO A 214 1.70 -5.76 -5.59
CA PRO A 214 0.84 -4.60 -5.74
C PRO A 214 1.66 -3.36 -6.11
N VAL A 215 1.28 -2.69 -7.18
CA VAL A 215 1.93 -1.46 -7.65
C VAL A 215 0.89 -0.36 -7.65
N LEU A 216 0.94 0.51 -6.65
CA LEU A 216 0.06 1.68 -6.60
C LEU A 216 0.66 2.83 -7.39
N ILE A 217 -0.13 3.35 -8.33
CA ILE A 217 0.06 4.66 -8.93
C ILE A 217 -1.05 5.57 -8.42
N ALA A 218 -0.71 6.49 -7.51
CA ALA A 218 -1.58 7.58 -7.09
C ALA A 218 -1.04 8.86 -7.72
N GLY A 219 -1.74 9.40 -8.71
CA GLY A 219 -1.27 10.58 -9.42
C GLY A 219 -2.36 11.41 -10.07
N GLU A 220 -1.99 12.59 -10.56
CA GLU A 220 -2.97 13.54 -11.05
C GLU A 220 -3.63 13.05 -12.34
N SER A 221 -4.95 13.17 -12.37
CA SER A 221 -5.80 12.75 -13.47
C SER A 221 -6.62 13.95 -13.94
N SER A 222 -6.56 14.21 -15.24
CA SER A 222 -7.35 15.29 -15.83
C SER A 222 -8.85 15.00 -15.72
N ALA A 223 -9.24 13.72 -15.79
CA ALA A 223 -10.62 13.27 -15.59
C ALA A 223 -11.06 13.54 -14.15
N ALA A 224 -10.25 13.20 -13.14
CA ALA A 224 -10.60 13.44 -11.74
C ALA A 224 -10.71 14.92 -11.39
N LYS A 225 -9.88 15.77 -12.03
CA LYS A 225 -9.90 17.23 -11.82
C LYS A 225 -11.15 17.90 -12.41
N LYS A 226 -11.67 17.40 -13.53
CA LYS A 226 -12.83 17.98 -14.23
C LYS A 226 -14.17 17.40 -13.79
N ALA A 227 -14.17 16.12 -13.40
CA ALA A 227 -15.38 15.41 -13.04
C ALA A 227 -16.06 16.02 -11.81
N LYS A 228 -17.39 15.92 -11.79
CA LYS A 228 -18.24 16.36 -10.67
C LYS A 228 -18.88 15.19 -9.93
N ARG A 229 -18.82 14.00 -10.52
CA ARG A 229 -19.41 12.76 -10.03
C ARG A 229 -18.70 11.57 -10.68
N ALA A 230 -18.82 10.40 -10.07
CA ALA A 230 -18.28 9.16 -10.63
C ALA A 230 -19.26 8.51 -11.62
N ASP A 231 -19.62 9.24 -12.68
CA ASP A 231 -20.46 8.73 -13.76
C ASP A 231 -19.68 7.86 -14.75
N ASP A 232 -20.37 7.31 -15.74
CA ASP A 232 -19.78 6.36 -16.68
C ASP A 232 -18.77 7.03 -17.63
N ALA A 233 -18.93 8.33 -17.92
CA ALA A 233 -17.94 9.10 -18.67
C ALA A 233 -16.62 9.19 -17.91
N TYR A 234 -16.68 9.57 -16.63
CA TYR A 234 -15.50 9.57 -15.76
C TYR A 234 -14.85 8.19 -15.65
N LYS A 235 -15.63 7.12 -15.45
CA LYS A 235 -15.09 5.75 -15.38
C LYS A 235 -14.38 5.34 -16.67
N ALA A 236 -14.93 5.66 -17.83
CA ALA A 236 -14.32 5.33 -19.12
C ALA A 236 -13.00 6.09 -19.36
N GLU A 237 -12.92 7.35 -18.95
CA GLU A 237 -11.66 8.11 -18.97
C GLU A 237 -10.62 7.47 -18.04
N ILE A 238 -11.00 7.10 -16.82
CA ILE A 238 -10.09 6.42 -15.87
C ILE A 238 -9.65 5.05 -16.37
N GLU A 239 -10.53 4.28 -17.02
CA GLU A 239 -10.14 2.99 -17.63
C GLU A 239 -9.12 3.20 -18.75
N THR A 240 -9.26 4.27 -19.53
CA THR A 240 -8.31 4.64 -20.59
C THR A 240 -6.95 5.01 -20.00
N GLU A 241 -6.93 5.86 -18.96
CA GLU A 241 -5.70 6.21 -18.22
C GLU A 241 -5.04 4.95 -17.64
N LEU A 242 -5.80 4.09 -16.97
CA LEU A 242 -5.31 2.82 -16.40
C LEU A 242 -4.72 1.90 -17.48
N GLY A 243 -5.35 1.83 -18.66
CA GLY A 243 -4.83 1.11 -19.82
C GLY A 243 -3.43 1.57 -20.21
N ALA A 244 -3.23 2.88 -20.37
CA ALA A 244 -1.93 3.45 -20.70
C ALA A 244 -0.85 3.13 -19.64
N LEU A 245 -1.19 3.18 -18.35
CA LEU A 245 -0.26 2.81 -17.27
C LEU A 245 0.09 1.30 -17.32
N SER A 246 -0.91 0.46 -17.60
CA SER A 246 -0.73 -0.98 -17.76
C SER A 246 0.18 -1.33 -18.94
N ASP A 247 0.07 -0.60 -20.04
CA ASP A 247 0.92 -0.80 -21.23
C ASP A 247 2.38 -0.46 -20.93
N LEU A 248 2.64 0.60 -20.16
CA LEU A 248 4.00 0.96 -19.71
C LEU A 248 4.62 -0.14 -18.83
N ILE A 249 3.85 -0.70 -17.88
CA ILE A 249 4.32 -1.81 -17.05
C ILE A 249 4.57 -3.06 -17.91
N SER A 250 3.67 -3.37 -18.83
CA SER A 250 3.78 -4.54 -19.71
C SER A 250 5.02 -4.45 -20.60
N ALA A 251 5.28 -3.26 -21.16
CA ALA A 251 6.45 -2.98 -21.99
C ALA A 251 7.79 -3.16 -21.25
N SER A 252 7.81 -3.02 -19.92
CA SER A 252 9.02 -3.26 -19.11
C SER A 252 9.43 -4.73 -19.03
N GLY A 253 8.53 -5.66 -19.33
CA GLY A 253 8.75 -7.10 -19.19
C GLY A 253 8.68 -7.63 -17.75
N LEU A 254 8.44 -6.79 -16.74
CA LEU A 254 8.31 -7.22 -15.34
C LEU A 254 7.19 -8.26 -15.15
N ALA A 255 6.07 -8.09 -15.84
CA ALA A 255 4.94 -9.02 -15.80
C ALA A 255 5.26 -10.42 -16.36
N ARG A 256 6.43 -10.64 -16.97
CA ARG A 256 6.91 -11.97 -17.37
C ARG A 256 7.66 -12.69 -16.25
N LYS A 257 8.09 -11.95 -15.22
CA LYS A 257 8.92 -12.46 -14.12
C LYS A 257 8.14 -12.61 -12.81
N ILE A 258 7.16 -11.73 -12.59
CA ILE A 258 6.40 -11.65 -11.34
C ILE A 258 4.92 -11.41 -11.59
N LYS A 259 4.08 -11.82 -10.64
CA LYS A 259 2.64 -11.53 -10.64
C LYS A 259 2.40 -10.11 -10.14
N ILE A 260 1.91 -9.24 -11.02
CA ILE A 260 1.70 -7.82 -10.74
C ILE A 260 0.21 -7.54 -10.62
N LEU A 261 -0.14 -6.75 -9.60
CA LEU A 261 -1.43 -6.11 -9.47
C LEU A 261 -1.22 -4.59 -9.57
N LEU A 262 -1.57 -4.01 -10.71
CA LEU A 262 -1.58 -2.56 -10.89
C LEU A 262 -2.83 -1.98 -10.23
N ILE A 263 -2.61 -1.04 -9.32
CA ILE A 263 -3.66 -0.29 -8.61
C ILE A 263 -3.51 1.19 -9.01
N TYR A 264 -4.58 1.78 -9.54
CA TYR A 264 -4.61 3.19 -9.88
C TYR A 264 -5.56 3.97 -8.97
N LEU A 265 -5.06 5.07 -8.39
CA LEU A 265 -5.86 6.06 -7.69
C LEU A 265 -5.69 7.43 -8.40
N PRO A 266 -6.61 7.81 -9.30
CA PRO A 266 -6.61 9.13 -9.90
C PRO A 266 -6.89 10.21 -8.84
N LEU A 267 -6.02 11.22 -8.82
CA LEU A 267 -6.09 12.37 -7.92
C LEU A 267 -6.55 13.60 -8.70
N ALA A 268 -7.42 14.42 -8.10
CA ALA A 268 -7.75 15.72 -8.68
C ALA A 268 -6.59 16.72 -8.56
N GLU A 269 -5.88 16.69 -7.42
CA GLU A 269 -4.72 17.54 -7.12
C GLU A 269 -3.90 16.89 -6.00
N LYS A 270 -2.65 16.54 -6.30
CA LYS A 270 -1.77 15.78 -5.39
C LYS A 270 -1.28 16.65 -4.23
N SER A 271 -0.84 17.88 -4.53
CA SER A 271 -0.36 18.84 -3.52
C SER A 271 -1.41 19.07 -2.43
N ARG A 272 -2.67 19.30 -2.85
CA ARG A 272 -3.78 19.54 -1.94
C ARG A 272 -4.04 18.34 -1.00
N LEU A 273 -3.98 17.10 -1.51
CA LEU A 273 -4.12 15.92 -0.65
C LEU A 273 -2.96 15.84 0.36
N ALA A 274 -1.74 16.16 -0.07
CA ALA A 274 -0.58 16.17 0.80
C ALA A 274 -0.72 17.20 1.92
N ASP A 275 -1.22 18.39 1.62
CA ASP A 275 -1.43 19.46 2.59
C ASP A 275 -2.56 19.14 3.57
N GLU A 276 -3.68 18.61 3.08
CA GLU A 276 -4.80 18.18 3.94
C GLU A 276 -4.40 17.03 4.89
N PHE A 277 -3.58 16.09 4.42
CA PHE A 277 -3.03 15.02 5.24
C PHE A 277 -2.02 15.56 6.27
N ASP A 278 -1.08 16.42 5.86
CA ASP A 278 -0.09 17.05 6.74
C ASP A 278 -0.76 17.87 7.86
N LYS A 279 -1.80 18.62 7.53
CA LYS A 279 -2.58 19.39 8.50
C LYS A 279 -3.15 18.51 9.61
N ARG A 280 -3.72 17.35 9.26
CA ARG A 280 -4.27 16.40 10.23
C ARG A 280 -3.18 15.73 11.04
N LEU A 281 -2.10 15.32 10.38
CA LEU A 281 -0.97 14.67 11.05
C LEU A 281 -0.32 15.60 12.09
N LYS A 282 -0.18 16.89 11.77
CA LYS A 282 0.26 17.93 12.72
C LYS A 282 -0.71 18.11 13.90
N GLY A 283 -2.01 17.98 13.66
CA GLY A 283 -3.02 18.02 14.74
C GLY A 283 -2.92 16.87 15.76
N LEU A 284 -2.21 15.79 15.42
CA LEU A 284 -1.94 14.65 16.31
C LEU A 284 -0.61 14.77 17.05
N GLN A 285 0.15 15.85 16.84
CA GLN A 285 1.40 16.08 17.55
C GLN A 285 1.13 16.59 18.99
N PRO A 286 2.04 16.30 19.96
CA PRO A 286 2.06 17.00 21.24
C PRO A 286 2.27 18.50 21.10
#